data_AF-A0A537PIP2-F1
#
_entry.id   AF-A0A537PIP2-F1
#
_cell.length_a   1.000
_cell.length_b   1.000
_cell.length_c   1.000
_cell.angle_alpha   90.00
_cell.angle_beta   90.00
_cell.angle_gamma   90.00
#
_symmetry.space_group_name_H-M   'P 1'
#
loop_
_entity.id
_entity.type
_entity.pdbx_description
1 polymer ?
#
loop_
_entity_poly.entity_id
_entity_poly.type
_entity_poly.pdbx_seq_one_letter_code
_entity_poly.pdbx_strand_id
1 'polypeptide(L)'
;MRANSLALRLFLSATAWTVVILFATGVVLSSFYRHAVERAFDRRLGVYLKTLVADVASPEESAEKFPQSLGEPLFELPLSGWYWQVTRLDPHKPEVRSSRSLWDSALPRLEGGKIPTDAGGSRVGYVQGPENQRLRMFERTIDLGEEGRYLIAVAG
;
A
#
# COMPACT_ATOMS: atom_id res chain seq x y z
N MET A 1 3.84 -17.83 -60.94
CA MET A 1 2.68 -17.96 -60.02
C MET A 1 2.17 -16.56 -59.69
N ARG A 2 1.05 -16.14 -60.29
CA ARG A 2 0.46 -14.82 -60.03
C ARG A 2 -0.33 -14.90 -58.73
N ALA A 3 0.17 -14.30 -57.65
CA ALA A 3 -0.57 -14.19 -56.40
C ALA A 3 -1.86 -13.41 -56.69
N ASN A 4 -3.01 -14.09 -56.62
CA ASN A 4 -4.30 -13.51 -56.93
C ASN A 4 -4.59 -12.46 -55.85
N SER A 5 -4.71 -11.19 -56.27
CA SER A 5 -4.81 -10.00 -55.39
C SER A 5 -5.88 -10.14 -54.30
N LEU A 6 -6.93 -10.93 -54.53
CA LEU A 6 -7.98 -11.19 -53.55
C LEU A 6 -7.51 -11.99 -52.32
N ALA A 7 -6.78 -13.09 -52.52
CA ALA A 7 -6.34 -13.96 -51.43
C ALA A 7 -5.28 -13.27 -50.56
N LEU A 8 -4.37 -12.51 -51.18
CA LEU A 8 -3.36 -11.72 -50.47
C LEU A 8 -4.01 -10.58 -49.67
N ARG A 9 -4.98 -9.86 -50.25
CA ARG A 9 -5.71 -8.81 -49.54
C ARG A 9 -6.50 -9.38 -48.37
N LEU A 10 -7.13 -10.54 -48.54
CA LEU A 10 -7.85 -11.22 -47.46
C LEU A 10 -6.89 -11.61 -46.33
N PHE A 11 -5.75 -12.24 -46.67
CA PHE A 11 -4.74 -12.61 -45.68
C PHE A 11 -4.21 -11.40 -44.90
N LEU A 12 -3.80 -10.33 -45.60
CA LEU A 12 -3.32 -9.10 -44.97
C LEU A 12 -4.39 -8.47 -44.08
N SER A 13 -5.66 -8.47 -44.50
CA SER A 13 -6.76 -7.94 -43.69
C SER A 13 -7.00 -8.78 -42.44
N ALA A 14 -6.92 -10.11 -42.55
CA ALA A 14 -7.06 -11.02 -41.42
C ALA A 14 -5.90 -10.84 -40.43
N THR A 15 -4.66 -10.83 -40.92
CA THR A 15 -3.48 -10.58 -40.08
C THR A 15 -3.54 -9.21 -39.41
N ALA A 16 -3.93 -8.16 -40.13
CA ALA A 16 -4.10 -6.83 -39.54
C ALA A 16 -5.15 -6.85 -38.42
N TRP A 17 -6.29 -7.51 -38.64
CA TRP A 17 -7.33 -7.67 -37.61
C TRP A 17 -6.85 -8.48 -36.41
N THR A 18 -6.10 -9.57 -36.64
CA THR A 18 -5.49 -10.36 -35.55
C THR A 18 -4.56 -9.50 -34.70
N VAL A 19 -3.68 -8.71 -35.33
CA VAL A 19 -2.77 -7.81 -34.61
C VAL A 19 -3.54 -6.78 -33.80
N VAL A 20 -4.59 -6.18 -34.36
CA VAL A 20 -5.45 -5.22 -33.66
C VAL A 20 -6.14 -5.85 -32.45
N ILE A 21 -6.71 -7.05 -32.60
CA ILE A 21 -7.38 -7.76 -31.50
C ILE A 21 -6.38 -8.13 -30.40
N LEU A 22 -5.19 -8.64 -30.77
CA LEU A 22 -4.15 -8.97 -29.81
C LEU A 22 -3.68 -7.74 -29.03
N PHE A 23 -3.47 -6.62 -29.72
CA PHE A 23 -3.07 -5.37 -29.08
C PHE A 23 -4.15 -4.86 -28.12
N ALA A 24 -5.41 -4.81 -28.57
CA ALA A 24 -6.53 -4.39 -27.73
C ALA A 24 -6.69 -5.31 -26.51
N THR A 25 -6.59 -6.63 -26.69
CA THR A 25 -6.65 -7.61 -25.60
C THR A 25 -5.50 -7.40 -24.62
N GLY A 26 -4.28 -7.18 -25.10
CA GLY A 26 -3.12 -6.89 -24.27
C GLY A 26 -3.31 -5.65 -23.40
N VAL A 27 -3.84 -4.56 -23.97
CA VAL A 27 -4.15 -3.33 -23.22
C VAL A 27 -5.22 -3.56 -22.15
N VAL A 28 -6.33 -4.22 -22.51
CA VAL A 28 -7.43 -4.52 -21.58
C VAL A 28 -6.94 -5.40 -20.43
N LEU A 29 -6.23 -6.48 -20.75
CA LEU A 29 -5.74 -7.43 -19.76
C LEU A 29 -4.70 -6.79 -18.83
N SER A 30 -3.77 -6.01 -19.37
CA SER A 30 -2.78 -5.27 -18.58
C SER A 30 -3.46 -4.31 -17.61
N SER A 31 -4.48 -3.58 -18.08
CA SER A 31 -5.24 -2.65 -17.24
C SER A 31 -5.98 -3.37 -16.11
N PHE A 32 -6.68 -4.46 -16.43
CA PHE A 32 -7.41 -5.25 -15.45
C PHE A 32 -6.47 -5.86 -14.40
N TYR A 33 -5.33 -6.39 -14.84
CA TYR A 33 -4.35 -7.00 -13.95
C TYR A 33 -3.73 -5.99 -13.00
N ARG A 34 -3.33 -4.82 -13.50
CA ARG A 34 -2.83 -3.71 -12.66
C ARG A 34 -3.83 -3.33 -11.58
N HIS A 35 -5.09 -3.12 -11.94
CA HIS A 35 -6.13 -2.79 -10.97
C HIS A 35 -6.45 -3.93 -10.00
N ALA A 36 -6.33 -5.19 -10.43
CA ALA A 36 -6.50 -6.34 -9.53
C ALA A 36 -5.38 -6.39 -8.48
N VAL A 37 -4.12 -6.19 -8.91
CA VAL A 37 -2.94 -6.18 -8.04
C VAL A 37 -2.99 -5.00 -7.06
N GLU A 38 -3.23 -3.77 -7.54
CA GLU A 38 -3.35 -2.58 -6.70
C GLU A 38 -4.42 -2.75 -5.61
N ARG A 39 -5.60 -3.26 -5.97
CA ARG A 39 -6.68 -3.50 -4.99
C ARG A 39 -6.35 -4.61 -4.02
N ALA A 40 -5.68 -5.68 -4.45
CA ALA A 40 -5.27 -6.76 -3.55
C ALA A 40 -4.25 -6.25 -2.53
N PHE A 41 -3.32 -5.42 -3.00
CA PHE A 41 -2.31 -4.78 -2.19
C PHE A 41 -2.91 -3.79 -1.17
N ASP A 42 -3.79 -2.90 -1.61
CA ASP A 42 -4.50 -1.96 -0.73
C ASP A 42 -5.33 -2.69 0.34
N ARG A 43 -5.99 -3.81 -0.01
CA ARG A 43 -6.70 -4.64 0.98
C ARG A 43 -5.74 -5.21 2.02
N ARG A 44 -4.56 -5.67 1.60
CA ARG A 44 -3.54 -6.23 2.48
C ARG A 44 -3.02 -5.18 3.47
N LEU A 45 -2.66 -3.99 2.98
CA LEU A 45 -2.28 -2.86 3.83
C LEU A 45 -3.40 -2.48 4.81
N GLY A 46 -4.65 -2.45 4.35
CA GLY A 46 -5.80 -2.19 5.20
C GLY A 46 -6.01 -3.23 6.31
N VAL A 47 -5.69 -4.50 6.07
CA VAL A 47 -5.71 -5.54 7.11
C VAL A 47 -4.62 -5.27 8.15
N TYR A 48 -3.39 -4.99 7.72
CA TYR A 48 -2.30 -4.66 8.65
C TYR A 48 -2.60 -3.43 9.49
N LEU A 49 -3.16 -2.38 8.89
CA LEU A 49 -3.58 -1.19 9.61
C LEU A 49 -4.62 -1.53 10.69
N LYS A 50 -5.62 -2.35 10.36
CA LYS A 50 -6.66 -2.76 11.32
C LYS A 50 -6.07 -3.59 12.46
N THR A 51 -5.15 -4.50 12.16
CA THR A 51 -4.43 -5.28 13.19
C THR A 51 -3.65 -4.36 14.12
N LEU A 52 -2.90 -3.39 13.58
CA LEU A 52 -2.17 -2.40 14.39
C LEU A 52 -3.12 -1.54 15.24
N VAL A 53 -4.24 -1.09 14.67
CA VAL A 53 -5.26 -0.33 15.41
C VAL A 53 -5.86 -1.16 16.56
N ALA A 54 -6.15 -2.44 16.34
CA ALA A 54 -6.68 -3.33 17.36
C ALA A 54 -5.66 -3.60 18.48
N ASP A 55 -4.39 -3.76 18.13
CA ASP A 55 -3.29 -3.90 19.09
C ASP A 55 -3.22 -2.63 19.95
N VAL A 56 -3.23 -1.43 19.33
CA VAL A 56 -3.09 -0.14 20.07
C VAL A 56 -4.28 0.13 20.98
N ALA A 57 -5.46 -0.36 20.62
CA ALA A 57 -6.67 -0.24 21.43
C ALA A 57 -6.76 -1.26 22.58
N SER A 58 -5.87 -2.27 22.65
CA SER A 58 -5.88 -3.33 23.67
C SER A 58 -4.53 -3.43 24.41
N PRO A 59 -4.16 -2.45 25.27
CA PRO A 59 -2.83 -2.41 25.88
C PRO A 59 -2.55 -3.52 26.91
N GLU A 60 -3.58 -4.21 27.40
CA GLU A 60 -3.45 -5.17 28.51
C GLU A 60 -2.66 -6.45 28.16
N GLU A 61 -2.43 -6.77 26.88
CA GLU A 61 -1.78 -8.02 26.47
C GLU A 61 -0.24 -7.94 26.29
N SER A 62 0.40 -6.91 26.85
CA SER A 62 1.86 -6.70 27.00
C SER A 62 2.41 -5.60 26.08
N ALA A 63 2.78 -4.46 26.68
CA ALA A 63 3.66 -3.47 26.09
C ALA A 63 4.99 -4.06 25.55
N GLU A 64 5.35 -5.29 25.97
CA GLU A 64 6.52 -6.07 25.53
C GLU A 64 6.27 -6.99 24.31
N LYS A 65 5.01 -7.27 23.92
CA LYS A 65 4.66 -8.22 22.82
C LYS A 65 4.08 -7.55 21.57
N PHE A 66 4.14 -6.24 21.53
CA PHE A 66 3.48 -5.38 20.56
C PHE A 66 4.27 -5.22 19.24
N PRO A 67 3.67 -5.47 18.08
CA PRO A 67 3.34 -6.81 17.57
C PRO A 67 4.62 -7.53 17.09
N GLN A 68 4.94 -8.70 17.66
CA GLN A 68 6.16 -9.43 17.30
C GLN A 68 6.23 -9.92 15.85
N SER A 69 5.13 -9.92 15.09
CA SER A 69 5.15 -10.02 13.63
C SER A 69 3.73 -9.77 13.14
N LEU A 70 3.51 -8.90 12.15
CA LEU A 70 2.23 -8.82 11.43
C LEU A 70 1.96 -10.08 10.56
N GLY A 71 2.72 -11.17 10.78
CA GLY A 71 2.76 -12.37 9.95
C GLY A 71 3.46 -12.15 8.61
N GLU A 72 4.07 -10.99 8.39
CA GLU A 72 4.79 -10.62 7.17
C GLU A 72 6.27 -10.37 7.49
N PRO A 73 7.16 -11.31 7.12
CA PRO A 73 8.61 -11.20 7.33
C PRO A 73 9.24 -9.94 6.75
N LEU A 74 8.64 -9.33 5.72
CA LEU A 74 9.16 -8.09 5.13
C LEU A 74 9.22 -6.94 6.15
N PHE A 75 8.39 -6.92 7.21
CA PHE A 75 8.51 -5.90 8.26
C PHE A 75 9.72 -6.10 9.19
N GLU A 76 10.38 -7.25 9.12
CA GLU A 76 11.57 -7.57 9.91
C GLU A 76 12.87 -7.34 9.14
N LEU A 77 12.79 -7.34 7.81
CA LEU A 77 13.93 -7.13 6.92
C LEU A 77 14.23 -5.63 6.80
N PRO A 78 15.44 -5.18 7.20
CA PRO A 78 15.85 -3.77 7.04
C PRO A 78 15.65 -3.30 5.60
N LEU A 79 15.05 -2.13 5.44
CA LEU A 79 14.86 -1.45 4.15
C LEU A 79 14.08 -2.27 3.10
N SER A 80 13.16 -3.14 3.52
CA SER A 80 12.42 -4.04 2.62
C SER A 80 11.38 -3.39 1.69
N GLY A 81 11.09 -2.11 1.87
CA GLY A 81 9.91 -1.47 1.26
C GLY A 81 8.66 -1.51 2.15
N TRP A 82 8.61 -2.38 3.15
CA TRP A 82 7.43 -2.56 4.00
C TRP A 82 7.68 -2.01 5.38
N TYR A 83 6.85 -1.05 5.81
CA TYR A 83 7.06 -0.38 7.09
C TYR A 83 5.75 -0.15 7.82
N TRP A 84 5.82 -0.11 9.14
CA TRP A 84 4.75 0.43 9.96
C TRP A 84 5.33 1.34 11.02
N GLN A 85 4.56 2.33 11.44
CA GLN A 85 4.93 3.26 12.48
C GLN A 85 3.69 3.67 13.27
N VAL A 86 3.75 3.55 14.59
CA VAL A 86 2.76 4.03 15.54
C VAL A 86 3.38 5.20 16.29
N THR A 87 2.75 6.36 16.22
CA THR A 87 3.24 7.60 16.85
C THR A 87 2.16 8.13 17.79
N ARG A 88 2.46 8.23 19.07
CA ARG A 88 1.62 8.94 20.02
C ARG A 88 1.74 10.44 19.78
N LEU A 89 0.61 11.11 19.61
CA LEU A 89 0.52 12.53 19.28
C LEU A 89 0.47 13.43 20.53
N ASP A 90 0.33 12.85 21.72
CA ASP A 90 0.21 13.65 22.94
C ASP A 90 1.56 14.21 23.42
N PRO A 91 1.60 15.49 23.84
CA PRO A 91 2.85 16.18 24.15
C PRO A 91 3.50 15.72 25.46
N HIS A 92 2.77 15.04 26.35
CA HIS A 92 3.28 14.68 27.68
C HIS A 92 4.16 13.42 27.70
N LYS A 93 4.00 12.52 26.72
CA LYS A 93 4.81 11.29 26.57
C LYS A 93 4.90 10.93 25.08
N PRO A 94 5.76 11.59 24.30
CA PRO A 94 5.95 11.23 22.90
C PRO A 94 6.53 9.81 22.83
N GLU A 95 5.79 8.92 22.17
CA GLU A 95 6.18 7.53 21.99
C GLU A 95 6.05 7.18 20.52
N VAL A 96 7.14 6.69 19.93
CA VAL A 96 7.17 6.23 18.53
C VAL A 96 7.61 4.78 18.56
N ARG A 97 6.79 3.91 17.98
CA ARG A 97 7.10 2.51 17.73
C ARG A 97 7.09 2.27 16.23
N SER A 98 8.04 1.50 15.72
CA SER A 98 8.15 1.24 14.28
C SER A 98 8.59 -0.20 14.02
N SER A 99 8.37 -0.65 12.79
CA SER A 99 8.90 -1.91 12.30
C SER A 99 10.42 -1.94 12.31
N ARG A 100 11.02 -3.12 12.53
CA ARG A 100 12.48 -3.32 12.41
C ARG A 100 13.00 -2.97 11.02
N SER A 101 12.16 -3.16 9.99
CA SER A 101 12.46 -2.77 8.62
C SER A 101 12.75 -1.27 8.45
N LEU A 102 12.12 -0.41 9.26
CA LEU A 102 12.26 1.05 9.18
C LEU A 102 13.58 1.53 9.82
N TRP A 103 14.16 0.72 10.71
CA TRP A 103 15.42 0.99 11.41
C TRP A 103 15.42 2.37 12.08
N ASP A 104 16.26 3.29 11.60
CA ASP A 104 16.46 4.66 12.12
C ASP A 104 15.82 5.72 11.18
N SER A 105 14.95 5.28 10.28
CA SER A 105 14.16 6.16 9.42
C SER A 105 12.78 6.44 10.00
N ALA A 106 12.06 7.40 9.42
CA ALA A 106 10.68 7.71 9.77
C ALA A 106 9.82 7.81 8.52
N LEU A 107 8.55 7.40 8.63
CA LEU A 107 7.58 7.61 7.56
C LEU A 107 7.13 9.09 7.53
N PRO A 108 7.07 9.73 6.35
CA PRO A 108 6.42 11.03 6.20
C PRO A 108 4.94 10.94 6.60
N ARG A 109 4.33 12.02 7.09
CA ARG A 109 2.89 12.04 7.43
C ARG A 109 2.04 12.43 6.23
N LEU A 110 0.88 11.79 6.03
CA LEU A 110 -0.06 12.19 4.98
C LEU A 110 -0.81 13.48 5.32
N GLU A 111 -0.87 13.86 6.60
CA GLU A 111 -1.53 15.09 7.05
C GLU A 111 -0.99 16.36 6.37
N GLY A 112 0.29 16.39 5.99
CA GLY A 112 0.90 17.52 5.28
C GLY A 112 0.53 17.60 3.79
N GLY A 113 0.04 16.51 3.21
CA GLY A 113 -0.54 16.49 1.87
C GLY A 113 -2.02 16.87 1.93
N LYS A 114 -2.55 17.55 0.91
CA LYS A 114 -3.98 17.83 0.77
C LYS A 114 -4.80 16.57 0.46
N ILE A 115 -4.60 15.50 1.24
CA ILE A 115 -5.22 14.19 1.08
C ILE A 115 -6.48 14.18 1.96
N PRO A 116 -7.66 13.97 1.37
CA PRO A 116 -8.90 13.89 2.13
C PRO A 116 -8.83 12.78 3.18
N THR A 117 -9.24 13.10 4.40
CA THR A 117 -9.49 12.12 5.45
C THR A 117 -10.84 11.46 5.21
N ASP A 118 -10.92 10.15 5.35
CA ASP A 118 -12.20 9.44 5.36
C ASP A 118 -12.97 9.68 6.68
N ALA A 119 -14.23 9.25 6.74
CA ALA A 119 -15.08 9.40 7.92
C ALA A 119 -14.55 8.66 9.16
N GLY A 120 -13.58 7.75 9.01
CA GLY A 120 -12.96 6.99 10.08
C GLY A 120 -11.59 7.51 10.53
N GLY A 121 -11.17 8.70 10.05
CA GLY A 121 -9.87 9.28 10.37
C GLY A 121 -8.70 8.68 9.59
N SER A 122 -8.97 7.89 8.56
CA SER A 122 -7.97 7.24 7.71
C SER A 122 -7.65 8.09 6.48
N ARG A 123 -6.39 8.06 6.07
CA ARG A 123 -5.82 8.71 4.90
C ARG A 123 -5.02 7.69 4.13
N VAL A 124 -5.07 7.83 2.82
CA VAL A 124 -4.56 6.82 1.91
C VAL A 124 -3.85 7.55 0.77
N GLY A 125 -2.54 7.32 0.62
CA GLY A 125 -1.71 8.10 -0.29
C GLY A 125 -0.44 7.38 -0.75
N TYR A 126 0.45 8.14 -1.38
CA TYR A 126 1.81 7.71 -1.70
C TYR A 126 2.81 8.60 -0.99
N VAL A 127 3.88 8.02 -0.47
CA VAL A 127 5.00 8.72 0.19
C VAL A 127 6.32 8.24 -0.38
N GLN A 128 7.39 9.00 -0.15
CA GLN A 128 8.74 8.52 -0.38
C GLN A 128 9.23 7.77 0.87
N GLY A 129 9.70 6.55 0.68
CA GLY A 129 10.32 5.75 1.72
C GLY A 129 11.81 6.08 1.93
N PRO A 130 12.46 5.40 2.88
CA PRO A 130 13.86 5.64 3.22
C PRO A 130 14.83 5.53 2.05
N GLU A 131 14.57 4.62 1.10
CA GLU A 131 15.40 4.42 -0.09
C GLU A 131 14.87 5.16 -1.33
N ASN A 132 14.16 6.29 -1.17
CA ASN A 132 13.50 7.06 -2.24
C ASN A 132 12.48 6.27 -3.08
N GLN A 133 12.06 5.12 -2.57
CA GLN A 133 11.03 4.30 -3.17
C GLN A 133 9.64 4.94 -2.97
N ARG A 134 8.79 4.81 -3.98
CA ARG A 134 7.41 5.30 -3.90
C ARG A 134 6.54 4.27 -3.20
N LEU A 135 6.24 4.51 -1.94
CA LEU A 135 5.42 3.63 -1.10
C LEU A 135 3.98 4.05 -1.13
N ARG A 136 3.07 3.09 -1.21
CA ARG A 136 1.67 3.26 -0.88
C ARG A 136 1.55 3.26 0.63
N MET A 137 0.87 4.25 1.20
CA MET A 137 0.73 4.35 2.65
C MET A 137 -0.73 4.55 3.04
N PHE A 138 -1.11 3.85 4.11
CA PHE A 138 -2.35 4.00 4.83
C PHE A 138 -2.02 4.54 6.21
N GLU A 139 -2.68 5.62 6.60
CA GLU A 139 -2.46 6.31 7.85
C GLU A 139 -3.82 6.49 8.53
N ARG A 140 -3.93 6.25 9.84
CA ARG A 140 -5.15 6.48 10.59
C ARG A 140 -4.84 7.10 11.94
N THR A 141 -5.57 8.16 12.26
CA THR A 141 -5.54 8.77 13.59
C THR A 141 -6.68 8.20 14.42
N ILE A 142 -6.37 7.67 15.60
CA ILE A 142 -7.34 7.20 16.58
C ILE A 142 -7.20 7.99 17.88
N ASP A 143 -8.32 8.20 18.56
CA ASP A 143 -8.41 8.83 19.87
C ASP A 143 -8.93 7.79 20.86
N LEU A 144 -8.10 7.43 21.85
CA LEU A 144 -8.41 6.44 22.89
C LEU A 144 -8.79 7.12 24.22
N GLY A 145 -9.17 8.40 24.20
CA GLY A 145 -9.60 9.13 25.39
C GLY A 145 -8.43 9.35 26.36
N GLU A 146 -8.50 8.75 27.55
CA GLU A 146 -7.46 8.92 28.59
C GLU A 146 -6.11 8.32 28.21
N GLU A 147 -6.10 7.32 27.32
CA GLU A 147 -4.85 6.72 26.81
C GLU A 147 -4.17 7.58 25.75
N GLY A 148 -4.91 8.54 25.18
CA GLY A 148 -4.37 9.55 24.28
C GLY A 148 -4.64 9.31 22.79
N ARG A 149 -4.04 10.16 21.96
CA ARG A 149 -4.19 10.13 20.50
C ARG A 149 -3.00 9.47 19.82
N TYR A 150 -3.28 8.55 18.90
CA TYR A 150 -2.27 7.78 18.17
C TYR A 150 -2.44 7.94 16.65
N LEU A 151 -1.33 8.14 15.96
CA LEU A 151 -1.20 8.08 14.52
C LEU A 151 -0.59 6.73 14.14
N ILE A 152 -1.31 5.93 13.39
CA ILE A 152 -0.88 4.60 12.97
C ILE A 152 -0.72 4.63 11.46
N ALA A 153 0.48 4.31 10.98
CA ALA A 153 0.82 4.29 9.57
C ALA A 153 1.36 2.91 9.16
N VAL A 154 0.98 2.45 7.98
CA VAL A 154 1.53 1.27 7.32
C VAL A 154 1.80 1.58 5.84
N ALA A 155 2.98 1.20 5.37
CA ALA A 155 3.47 1.49 4.04
C ALA A 155 4.07 0.24 3.36
N GLY A 156 3.95 0.18 2.04
CA GLY A 156 4.52 -0.88 1.19
C GLY A 156 4.65 -0.44 -0.26
#